data_AF-A0A4Q2QQZ6-F1
#
_entry.id   AF-A0A4Q2QQZ6-F1
#
_cell.length_a   1.000
_cell.length_b   1.000
_cell.length_c   1.000
_cell.angle_alpha   90.00
_cell.angle_beta   90.00
_cell.angle_gamma   90.00
#
_symmetry.space_group_name_H-M   'P 1'
#
loop_
_entity.id
_entity.type
_entity.pdbx_description
1 polymer ?
#
loop_
_entity_poly.entity_id
_entity_poly.type
_entity_poly.pdbx_seq_one_letter_code
_entity_poly.pdbx_strand_id
1 'polypeptide(L)'
;KDGEIYTADLKSKALAFTMAHALELGDKMISINLLPMTLVNEPDAVSFLLNEIKANALVPEQIIVEFTESEVISRFDEFAEAIKSLKAAGISVAIDHFGAGFAGLLLLSRFQPDRIKISQELITNVHKSGPRQAI
;
A
#
# COMPACT_ATOMS: atom_id res chain seq x y z
N LYS A 1 -15.38 2.71 17.98
CA LYS A 1 -14.60 1.45 17.88
C LYS A 1 -13.94 1.29 16.50
N ASP A 2 -14.50 1.86 15.42
CA ASP A 2 -13.86 1.81 14.10
C ASP A 2 -12.71 2.82 13.90
N GLY A 3 -12.67 3.95 14.61
CA GLY A 3 -11.55 4.91 14.50
C GLY A 3 -10.22 4.37 15.03
N GLU A 4 -10.25 3.51 16.05
CA GLU A 4 -9.04 2.99 16.70
C GLU A 4 -8.21 2.10 15.77
N ILE A 5 -8.83 1.40 14.81
CA ILE A 5 -8.11 0.52 13.88
C ILE A 5 -7.25 1.33 12.90
N TYR A 6 -7.74 2.46 12.40
CA TYR A 6 -7.02 3.30 11.43
C TYR A 6 -5.86 4.01 12.10
N THR A 7 -6.08 4.55 13.31
CA THR A 7 -5.01 5.13 14.12
C THR A 7 -3.94 4.08 14.44
N ALA A 8 -4.34 2.85 14.81
CA ALA A 8 -3.41 1.76 15.10
C ALA A 8 -2.64 1.31 13.86
N ASP A 9 -3.31 1.20 12.72
CA ASP A 9 -2.71 0.88 11.43
C ASP A 9 -1.64 1.93 11.06
N LEU A 10 -1.96 3.23 11.19
CA LEU A 10 -1.01 4.31 10.91
C LEU A 10 0.20 4.29 11.87
N LYS A 11 -0.05 4.14 13.18
CA LYS A 11 1.03 4.03 14.19
C LYS A 11 1.91 2.82 13.99
N SER A 12 1.39 1.71 13.45
CA SER A 12 2.21 0.54 13.12
C SER A 12 3.28 0.87 12.06
N LYS A 13 3.05 1.87 11.20
CA LYS A 13 4.03 2.28 10.17
C LYS A 13 5.20 3.04 10.76
N ALA A 14 4.96 3.85 11.79
CA ALA A 14 6.04 4.48 12.55
C ALA A 14 7.01 3.43 13.11
N LEU A 15 6.47 2.36 13.71
CA LEU A 15 7.29 1.23 14.20
C LEU A 15 8.06 0.53 13.06
N ALA A 16 7.43 0.34 11.90
CA ALA A 16 8.09 -0.25 10.74
C ALA A 16 9.25 0.64 10.25
N PHE A 17 9.09 1.96 10.23
CA PHE A 17 10.15 2.90 9.84
C PHE A 17 11.28 2.97 10.87
N THR A 18 10.98 2.95 12.17
CA THR A 18 12.00 2.83 13.22
C THR A 18 12.81 1.54 13.07
N MET A 19 12.15 0.43 12.77
CA MET A 19 12.83 -0.84 12.54
C MET A 19 13.69 -0.79 11.26
N ALA A 20 13.18 -0.21 10.18
CA ALA A 20 13.93 -0.04 8.93
C ALA A 20 15.19 0.81 9.12
N HIS A 21 15.10 1.89 9.91
CA HIS A 21 16.24 2.71 10.28
C HIS A 21 17.28 1.91 11.08
N ALA A 22 16.83 1.20 12.12
CA ALA A 22 17.70 0.40 12.98
C ALA A 22 18.41 -0.75 12.24
N LEU A 23 17.82 -1.25 11.15
CA LEU A 23 18.40 -2.28 10.29
C LEU A 23 19.36 -1.73 9.22
N GLU A 24 19.57 -0.40 9.15
CA GLU A 24 20.47 0.26 8.20
C GLU A 24 20.22 -0.21 6.75
N LEU A 25 18.94 -0.23 6.32
CA LEU A 25 18.54 -0.79 5.03
C LEU A 25 19.11 -0.06 3.80
N GLY A 26 19.83 1.05 4.00
CA GLY A 26 20.55 1.77 2.94
C GLY A 26 19.59 2.32 1.89
N ASP A 27 19.82 1.97 0.62
CA ASP A 27 19.03 2.36 -0.55
C ASP A 27 17.85 1.41 -0.86
N LYS A 28 17.61 0.39 -0.03
CA LYS A 28 16.59 -0.63 -0.29
C LYS A 28 15.16 -0.06 -0.20
N MET A 29 14.29 -0.60 -1.04
CA MET A 29 12.85 -0.33 -0.99
C MET A 29 12.22 -0.98 0.25
N ILE A 30 11.28 -0.28 0.87
CA ILE A 30 10.51 -0.69 2.03
C ILE A 30 9.03 -0.71 1.66
N SER A 31 8.45 -1.90 1.64
CA SER A 31 7.01 -2.08 1.45
C SER A 31 6.29 -2.07 2.80
N ILE A 32 5.22 -1.29 2.91
CA ILE A 32 4.32 -1.30 4.06
C ILE A 32 2.87 -1.51 3.61
N ASN A 33 2.18 -2.49 4.20
CA ASN A 33 0.74 -2.62 4.02
C ASN A 33 0.02 -1.49 4.75
N LEU A 34 -1.05 -0.92 4.19
CA LEU A 34 -1.89 0.09 4.84
C LEU A 34 -3.35 -0.16 4.46
N LEU A 35 -4.28 0.02 5.40
CA LEU A 35 -5.71 -0.06 5.05
C LEU A 35 -6.07 1.18 4.18
N PRO A 36 -6.79 1.05 3.06
CA PRO A 36 -7.17 2.19 2.22
C PRO A 36 -7.92 3.27 2.99
N MET A 37 -8.81 2.84 3.89
CA MET A 37 -9.62 3.74 4.69
C MET A 37 -8.82 4.43 5.81
N THR A 38 -7.59 4.00 6.12
CA THR A 38 -6.68 4.77 6.99
C THR A 38 -6.35 6.12 6.36
N LEU A 39 -6.06 6.16 5.05
CA LEU A 39 -5.77 7.42 4.35
C LEU A 39 -6.95 8.40 4.33
N VAL A 40 -8.17 7.88 4.48
CA VAL A 40 -9.41 8.65 4.34
C VAL A 40 -10.02 9.04 5.68
N ASN A 41 -9.85 8.20 6.70
CA ASN A 41 -10.45 8.39 8.02
C ASN A 41 -9.49 9.02 9.04
N GLU A 42 -8.18 8.89 8.86
CA GLU A 42 -7.20 9.59 9.70
C GLU A 42 -6.83 10.93 9.04
N PRO A 43 -7.21 12.06 9.66
CA PRO A 43 -6.73 13.37 9.22
C PRO A 43 -5.19 13.37 9.20
N ASP A 44 -4.62 13.99 8.17
CA ASP A 44 -3.17 14.14 8.04
C ASP A 44 -2.38 12.81 7.91
N ALA A 45 -3.01 11.68 7.57
CA ALA A 45 -2.33 10.39 7.43
C ALA A 45 -1.09 10.45 6.50
N VAL A 46 -1.20 11.16 5.37
CA VAL A 46 -0.08 11.36 4.44
C VAL A 46 1.03 12.17 5.10
N SER A 47 0.70 13.28 5.75
CA SER A 47 1.66 14.13 6.47
C SER A 47 2.34 13.36 7.61
N PHE A 48 1.60 12.51 8.32
CA PHE A 48 2.14 11.63 9.35
C PHE A 48 3.20 10.69 8.78
N LEU A 49 2.88 9.97 7.69
CA LEU A 49 3.82 9.07 7.04
C LEU A 49 5.10 9.81 6.62
N LEU A 50 4.97 10.98 6.02
CA LEU A 50 6.12 11.79 5.59
C LEU A 50 6.99 12.26 6.76
N ASN A 51 6.36 12.66 7.87
CA ASN A 51 7.08 13.05 9.08
C ASN A 51 7.85 11.87 9.67
N GLU A 52 7.24 10.68 9.73
CA GLU A 52 7.88 9.49 10.26
C GLU A 52 9.03 8.99 9.36
N ILE A 53 8.84 9.02 8.03
CA ILE A 53 9.91 8.73 7.06
C ILE A 53 11.12 9.63 7.32
N LYS A 54 10.87 10.95 7.43
CA LYS A 54 11.92 11.93 7.70
C LYS A 54 12.58 11.76 9.07
N ALA A 55 11.78 11.51 10.12
CA ALA A 55 12.28 11.31 11.48
C ALA A 55 13.20 10.10 11.60
N ASN A 56 13.00 9.09 10.74
CA ASN A 56 13.79 7.87 10.69
C ASN A 56 14.91 7.91 9.61
N ALA A 57 15.24 9.10 9.10
CA ALA A 57 16.27 9.31 8.07
C ALA A 57 16.09 8.43 6.81
N LEU A 58 14.84 8.11 6.47
CA LEU A 58 14.47 7.44 5.23
C LEU A 58 14.10 8.50 4.17
N VAL A 59 14.10 8.13 2.89
CA VAL A 59 13.58 8.99 1.83
C VAL A 59 12.25 8.46 1.28
N PRO A 60 11.29 9.32 0.90
CA PRO A 60 9.98 8.89 0.41
C PRO A 60 10.03 7.93 -0.77
N GLU A 61 11.01 8.09 -1.66
CA GLU A 61 11.19 7.29 -2.87
C GLU A 61 11.53 5.82 -2.58
N GLN A 62 11.94 5.50 -1.36
CA GLN A 62 12.18 4.13 -0.92
C GLN A 62 10.91 3.44 -0.43
N ILE A 63 9.84 4.20 -0.18
CA ILE A 63 8.63 3.66 0.45
C ILE A 63 7.62 3.24 -0.62
N ILE A 64 7.08 2.03 -0.45
CA ILE A 64 5.97 1.50 -1.21
C ILE A 64 4.82 1.27 -0.24
N VAL A 65 3.71 1.98 -0.42
CA VAL A 65 2.48 1.71 0.31
C VAL A 65 1.69 0.66 -0.46
N GLU A 66 1.34 -0.43 0.20
CA GLU A 66 0.63 -1.57 -0.37
C GLU A 66 -0.80 -1.61 0.16
N PHE A 67 -1.76 -1.74 -0.74
CA PHE A 67 -3.17 -1.95 -0.44
C PHE A 67 -3.60 -3.32 -0.94
N THR A 68 -4.35 -4.09 -0.16
CA THR A 68 -4.83 -5.39 -0.62
C THR A 68 -6.04 -5.22 -1.54
N GLU A 69 -6.15 -6.09 -2.56
CA GLU A 69 -7.26 -6.03 -3.52
C GLU A 69 -8.65 -6.21 -2.86
N SER A 70 -8.72 -6.98 -1.77
CA SER A 70 -9.97 -7.29 -1.08
C SER A 70 -10.52 -6.15 -0.22
N GLU A 71 -9.73 -5.11 0.02
CA GLU A 71 -10.16 -4.03 0.89
C GLU A 71 -11.19 -3.13 0.22
N VAL A 72 -12.26 -2.82 0.97
CA VAL A 72 -13.36 -2.00 0.49
C VAL A 72 -12.97 -0.53 0.52
N ILE A 73 -13.02 0.11 -0.64
CA ILE A 73 -12.82 1.56 -0.79
C ILE A 73 -14.20 2.21 -0.95
N SER A 74 -14.77 2.70 0.15
CA SER A 74 -16.12 3.30 0.14
C SER A 74 -16.14 4.77 -0.32
N ARG A 75 -15.06 5.51 -0.04
CA ARG A 75 -14.88 6.94 -0.35
C ARG A 75 -13.75 7.12 -1.36
N PHE A 76 -14.01 6.67 -2.59
CA PHE A 76 -12.98 6.51 -3.61
C PHE A 76 -12.30 7.82 -4.03
N ASP A 77 -13.04 8.91 -4.19
CA ASP A 77 -12.47 10.20 -4.60
C ASP A 77 -11.47 10.74 -3.57
N GLU A 78 -11.77 10.58 -2.28
CA GLU A 78 -10.90 11.01 -1.19
C GLU A 78 -9.66 10.12 -1.08
N PHE A 79 -9.83 8.81 -1.28
CA PHE A 79 -8.72 7.89 -1.40
C PHE A 79 -7.80 8.27 -2.59
N ALA A 80 -8.38 8.60 -3.76
CA ALA A 80 -7.61 8.99 -4.94
C ALA A 80 -6.79 10.28 -4.71
N GLU A 81 -7.33 11.28 -4.01
CA GLU A 81 -6.56 12.49 -3.65
C GLU A 81 -5.44 12.19 -2.62
N ALA A 82 -5.67 11.27 -1.68
CA ALA A 82 -4.63 10.84 -0.75
C ALA A 82 -3.49 10.10 -1.48
N ILE A 83 -3.82 9.22 -2.43
CA ILE A 83 -2.86 8.54 -3.30
C ILE A 83 -2.04 9.55 -4.09
N LYS A 84 -2.70 10.53 -4.70
CA LYS A 84 -2.02 11.59 -5.46
C LYS A 84 -1.04 12.36 -4.59
N SER A 85 -1.41 12.62 -3.33
CA SER A 85 -0.54 13.26 -2.35
C SER A 85 0.68 12.40 -1.99
N LEU A 86 0.51 11.09 -1.81
CA LEU A 86 1.62 10.14 -1.61
C LEU A 86 2.58 10.15 -2.81
N LYS A 87 2.05 9.98 -4.02
CA LYS A 87 2.86 9.97 -5.25
C LYS A 87 3.59 11.29 -5.49
N ALA A 88 2.93 12.42 -5.23
CA ALA A 88 3.55 13.74 -5.34
C ALA A 88 4.72 13.93 -4.35
N ALA A 89 4.70 13.22 -3.23
CA ALA A 89 5.78 13.23 -2.26
C ALA A 89 6.90 12.20 -2.57
N GLY A 90 6.79 11.44 -3.66
CA GLY A 90 7.77 10.43 -4.08
C GLY A 90 7.45 9.00 -3.62
N ILE A 91 6.40 8.80 -2.82
CA ILE A 91 6.01 7.48 -2.32
C ILE A 91 5.33 6.68 -3.44
N SER A 92 5.81 5.47 -3.68
CA SER A 92 5.20 4.55 -4.63
C SER A 92 4.00 3.82 -4.01
N VAL A 93 3.05 3.40 -4.84
CA VAL A 93 1.89 2.63 -4.39
C VAL A 93 1.77 1.31 -5.14
N ALA A 94 1.43 0.24 -4.42
CA ALA A 94 1.18 -1.08 -4.98
C ALA A 94 -0.20 -1.65 -4.60
N ILE A 95 -0.73 -2.52 -5.46
CA ILE A 95 -1.78 -3.48 -5.06
C ILE A 95 -1.14 -4.81 -4.69
N ASP A 96 -1.43 -5.28 -3.49
CA ASP A 96 -1.03 -6.59 -2.99
C ASP A 96 -2.13 -7.64 -3.20
N HIS A 97 -1.72 -8.90 -3.35
CA HIS A 97 -2.62 -10.03 -3.60
C HIS A 97 -3.55 -9.87 -4.81
N PHE A 98 -3.09 -9.23 -5.87
CA PHE A 98 -3.90 -9.03 -7.08
C PHE A 98 -4.29 -10.36 -7.73
N GLY A 99 -5.58 -10.51 -8.00
CA GLY A 99 -6.22 -11.70 -8.55
C GLY A 99 -6.68 -12.72 -7.50
N ALA A 100 -6.53 -12.44 -6.19
CA ALA A 100 -7.17 -13.22 -5.13
C ALA A 100 -8.61 -12.73 -4.83
N GLY A 101 -8.93 -11.50 -5.20
CA GLY A 101 -10.24 -10.89 -4.99
C GLY A 101 -11.13 -10.89 -6.23
N PHE A 102 -12.27 -10.19 -6.11
CA PHE A 102 -13.24 -10.02 -7.20
C PHE A 102 -13.11 -8.67 -7.92
N ALA A 103 -12.27 -7.75 -7.45
CA ALA A 103 -12.19 -6.41 -8.02
C ALA A 103 -11.28 -6.37 -9.26
N GLY A 104 -10.16 -7.09 -9.24
CA GLY A 104 -9.24 -7.34 -10.35
C GLY A 104 -9.03 -6.13 -11.26
N LEU A 105 -9.26 -6.31 -12.56
CA LEU A 105 -9.10 -5.26 -13.57
C LEU A 105 -10.04 -4.05 -13.39
N LEU A 106 -11.21 -4.24 -12.74
CA LEU A 106 -12.13 -3.13 -12.47
C LEU A 106 -11.53 -2.17 -11.44
N LEU A 107 -10.78 -2.67 -10.44
CA LEU A 107 -10.02 -1.82 -9.53
C LEU A 107 -9.03 -0.95 -10.32
N LEU A 108 -8.31 -1.56 -11.28
CA LEU A 108 -7.34 -0.83 -12.10
C LEU A 108 -7.99 0.27 -12.96
N SER A 109 -9.22 0.08 -13.42
CA SER A 109 -9.95 1.12 -14.18
C SER A 109 -10.15 2.42 -13.38
N ARG A 110 -10.11 2.36 -12.04
CA ARG A 110 -10.33 3.50 -11.15
C ARG A 110 -9.05 3.96 -10.46
N PHE A 111 -8.14 3.04 -10.21
CA PHE A 111 -6.91 3.26 -9.45
C PHE A 111 -5.70 2.71 -10.23
N GLN A 112 -4.69 3.54 -10.50
CA GLN A 112 -3.49 3.15 -11.24
C GLN A 112 -2.28 3.08 -10.28
N PRO A 113 -1.96 1.90 -9.72
CA PRO A 113 -0.77 1.73 -8.90
C PRO A 113 0.51 1.81 -9.73
N ASP A 114 1.63 2.05 -9.05
CA ASP A 114 2.96 1.97 -9.68
C ASP A 114 3.43 0.51 -9.79
N ARG A 115 2.87 -0.39 -8.96
CA ARG A 115 3.20 -1.81 -8.93
C ARG A 115 1.96 -2.68 -8.68
N ILE A 116 1.96 -3.89 -9.23
CA ILE A 116 0.96 -4.92 -8.94
C ILE A 116 1.71 -6.17 -8.48
N LYS A 117 1.33 -6.72 -7.32
CA LYS A 117 1.85 -7.97 -6.80
C LYS A 117 0.81 -9.07 -7.00
N ILE A 118 1.09 -9.99 -7.93
CA ILE A 118 0.21 -11.10 -8.25
C ILE A 118 0.11 -12.06 -7.06
N SER A 119 -1.11 -12.47 -6.73
CA SER A 119 -1.35 -13.36 -5.59
C SER A 119 -0.64 -14.70 -5.76
N GLN A 120 -0.18 -15.27 -4.65
CA GLN A 120 0.41 -16.61 -4.65
C GLN A 120 -0.58 -17.68 -5.16
N GLU A 121 -1.88 -17.45 -5.02
CA GLU A 121 -2.91 -18.37 -5.50
C GLU A 121 -2.90 -18.52 -7.02
N LEU A 122 -2.62 -17.44 -7.75
CA LEU A 122 -2.45 -17.48 -9.21
C LEU A 122 -1.09 -18.07 -9.62
N ILE A 123 -0.03 -17.77 -8.86
CA ILE A 123 1.34 -18.21 -9.20
C ILE A 123 1.54 -19.70 -8.93
N THR A 124 1.00 -20.22 -7.83
CA THR A 124 1.24 -21.59 -7.37
C THR A 124 0.81 -22.58 -8.46
N ASN A 125 1.71 -23.48 -8.88
CA ASN A 125 1.44 -24.47 -9.94
C ASN A 125 0.95 -23.88 -11.28
N VAL A 126 1.24 -22.60 -11.60
CA VAL A 126 0.82 -21.96 -12.86
C VAL A 126 1.27 -22.74 -14.10
N HIS A 127 2.44 -23.36 -14.08
CA HIS A 127 2.96 -24.21 -15.16
C HIS A 127 2.07 -25.45 -15.48
N LYS A 128 1.14 -25.82 -14.58
CA LYS A 128 0.21 -26.94 -14.74
C LYS A 128 -1.22 -26.51 -15.06
N SER A 129 -1.50 -25.21 -15.19
CA SER A 129 -2.86 -24.69 -15.30
C SER A 129 -2.99 -23.71 -16.46
N GLY A 130 -3.60 -24.16 -17.56
CA GLY A 130 -3.92 -23.30 -18.72
C GLY A 130 -4.71 -22.04 -18.34
N PRO A 131 -5.77 -22.12 -17.50
CA PRO A 131 -6.49 -20.93 -17.05
C PRO A 131 -5.62 -19.91 -16.31
N ARG A 132 -4.69 -20.34 -15.44
CA ARG A 132 -3.79 -19.41 -14.71
C ARG A 132 -2.72 -18.80 -15.62
N GLN A 133 -2.35 -19.47 -16.71
CA GLN A 133 -1.43 -18.95 -17.71
C GLN A 133 -2.06 -17.92 -18.65
N ALA A 134 -3.39 -17.99 -18.83
CA ALA A 134 -4.13 -17.12 -19.73
C ALA A 134 -4.56 -15.78 -19.10
N ILE A 135 -4.50 -15.69 -17.76
CA ILE A 135 -4.65 -14.44 -16.99
C ILE A 135 -3.35 -13.66 -17.09
#